data_AF-A0A661PJA8-F1
#
_entry.id   AF-A0A661PJA8-F1
#
_cell.length_a   1.000
_cell.length_b   1.000
_cell.length_c   1.000
_cell.angle_alpha   90.00
_cell.angle_beta   90.00
_cell.angle_gamma   90.00
#
_symmetry.space_group_name_H-M   'P 1'
#
loop_
_entity.id
_entity.type
_entity.pdbx_description
1 polymer ?
#
loop_
_entity_poly.entity_id
_entity_poly.type
_entity_poly.pdbx_seq_one_letter_code
_entity_poly.pdbx_strand_id
1 'polypeptide(L)'
;MPAGDRFEKLLAGYGLHELKGLERQNSFAMLMRFLKRPEADTWRKFSFVWSLLHADANRFAGREDVDGWQAEIKNIFPEEMAAKFIAVNGDCLYGLSEPKDYHDQVEIEQFMLVEQEAVRPPGETSGVRFGCCLDDSELRREEDGFRLVWNGYLRLFNLCQFLPHAYFVTREGLRQRVYDRLKLLDDSIRETAGATTQPGWEAWNEVKEMTAETLHGLLDTLSEHDWPLPEAGFELTDSRGEIIASAELAWEELKMAFLWKDELDYQDTFELAGWRVYSLAAVLDNPAEYIPLVHGLGG
;
A
#
# COMPACT_ATOMS: atom_id res chain seq x y z
N MET A 1 26.03 -7.94 -10.97
CA MET A 1 25.05 -9.02 -11.22
C MET A 1 25.38 -9.74 -12.52
N PRO A 2 25.57 -11.07 -12.53
CA PRO A 2 25.81 -11.87 -13.73
C PRO A 2 24.57 -12.07 -14.64
N ALA A 3 23.42 -11.48 -14.29
CA ALA A 3 22.11 -11.80 -14.88
C ALA A 3 21.62 -10.84 -15.97
N GLY A 4 22.41 -9.84 -16.38
CA GLY A 4 21.96 -8.76 -17.28
C GLY A 4 21.27 -9.24 -18.56
N ASP A 5 21.92 -10.13 -19.31
CA ASP A 5 21.39 -10.60 -20.60
C ASP A 5 20.16 -11.51 -20.45
N ARG A 6 20.09 -12.32 -19.38
CA ARG A 6 18.93 -13.19 -19.11
C ARG A 6 17.73 -12.36 -18.67
N PHE A 7 17.96 -11.34 -17.85
CA PHE A 7 16.90 -10.44 -17.40
C PHE A 7 16.31 -9.64 -18.55
N GLU A 8 17.15 -9.09 -19.43
CA GLU A 8 16.69 -8.33 -20.59
C GLU A 8 15.86 -9.20 -21.55
N LYS A 9 16.24 -10.46 -21.75
CA LYS A 9 15.47 -11.42 -22.54
C LYS A 9 14.12 -11.76 -21.91
N LEU A 10 14.06 -11.89 -20.58
CA LEU A 10 12.80 -12.12 -19.88
C LEU A 10 11.90 -10.89 -19.99
N LEU A 11 12.40 -9.69 -19.70
CA LEU A 11 11.63 -8.44 -19.86
C LEU A 11 11.07 -8.32 -21.29
N ALA A 12 11.88 -8.62 -22.30
CA ALA A 12 11.45 -8.65 -23.69
C ALA A 12 10.30 -9.65 -23.95
N GLY A 13 10.42 -10.87 -23.42
CA GLY A 13 9.40 -11.91 -23.56
C GLY A 13 8.03 -11.52 -22.97
N TYR A 14 8.02 -10.65 -21.96
CA TYR A 14 6.80 -10.10 -21.36
C TYR A 14 6.41 -8.71 -21.88
N GLY A 15 7.09 -8.19 -22.92
CA GLY A 15 6.77 -6.89 -23.53
C GLY A 15 7.20 -5.66 -22.70
N LEU A 16 8.11 -5.83 -21.74
CA LEU A 16 8.49 -4.79 -20.76
C LEU A 16 9.77 -4.04 -21.14
N HIS A 17 10.05 -3.91 -22.44
CA HIS A 17 11.27 -3.26 -22.94
C HIS A 17 11.46 -1.84 -22.42
N GLU A 18 10.35 -1.10 -22.25
CA GLU A 18 10.41 0.27 -21.78
C GLU A 18 10.94 0.35 -20.35
N LEU A 19 10.63 -0.62 -19.48
CA LEU A 19 11.05 -0.66 -18.07
C LEU A 19 12.47 -1.17 -17.85
N LYS A 20 13.26 -1.36 -18.91
CA LYS A 20 14.68 -1.72 -18.79
C LYS A 20 15.43 -0.75 -17.87
N GLY A 21 16.20 -1.31 -16.93
CA GLY A 21 17.02 -0.56 -15.99
C GLY A 21 16.26 0.05 -14.82
N LEU A 22 14.95 -0.24 -14.68
CA LEU A 22 14.15 0.20 -13.54
C LEU A 22 14.76 -0.26 -12.21
N GLU A 23 15.32 -1.48 -12.15
CA GLU A 23 15.97 -2.07 -10.98
C GLU A 23 17.22 -1.30 -10.51
N ARG A 24 17.77 -0.43 -11.36
CA ARG A 24 18.96 0.39 -11.07
C ARG A 24 18.62 1.81 -10.65
N GLN A 25 17.35 2.21 -10.73
CA GLN A 25 16.91 3.55 -10.37
C GLN A 25 16.85 3.71 -8.85
N ASN A 26 16.90 4.95 -8.37
CA ASN A 26 16.62 5.26 -6.96
C ASN A 26 15.10 5.48 -6.77
N SER A 27 14.63 5.48 -5.52
CA SER A 27 13.21 5.61 -5.18
C SER A 27 12.55 6.85 -5.78
N PHE A 28 13.24 7.99 -5.80
CA PHE A 28 12.70 9.23 -6.38
C PHE A 28 12.54 9.13 -7.91
N ALA A 29 13.54 8.60 -8.61
CA ALA A 29 13.45 8.38 -10.05
C ALA A 29 12.35 7.38 -10.41
N MET A 30 12.17 6.32 -9.60
CA MET A 30 11.07 5.37 -9.74
C MET A 30 9.72 6.08 -9.59
N LEU A 31 9.55 6.89 -8.54
CA LEU A 31 8.33 7.67 -8.32
C LEU A 31 8.04 8.62 -9.49
N MET A 32 9.01 9.44 -9.90
CA MET A 32 8.82 10.38 -11.01
C MET A 32 8.46 9.67 -12.32
N ARG A 33 9.04 8.49 -12.54
CA ARG A 33 8.73 7.65 -13.70
C ARG A 33 7.29 7.13 -13.64
N PHE A 34 6.86 6.65 -12.48
CA PHE A 34 5.49 6.19 -12.27
C PHE A 34 4.50 7.34 -12.44
N LEU A 35 4.73 8.51 -11.83
CA LEU A 35 3.85 9.66 -11.96
C LEU A 35 3.71 10.15 -13.42
N LYS A 36 4.76 10.00 -14.23
CA LYS A 36 4.71 10.33 -15.66
C LYS A 36 3.85 9.37 -16.48
N ARG A 37 3.79 8.09 -16.10
CA ARG A 37 3.01 7.02 -16.74
C ARG A 37 2.58 6.01 -15.66
N PRO A 38 1.43 6.23 -15.00
CA PRO A 38 1.01 5.46 -13.83
C PRO A 38 0.40 4.10 -14.22
N GLU A 39 1.16 3.31 -14.98
CA GLU A 39 0.75 1.99 -15.47
C GLU A 39 1.08 0.91 -14.44
N ALA A 40 0.25 0.81 -13.38
CA ALA A 40 0.46 -0.13 -12.28
C ALA A 40 0.64 -1.58 -12.74
N ASP A 41 -0.09 -2.02 -13.77
CA ASP A 41 0.01 -3.38 -14.30
C ASP A 41 1.36 -3.66 -14.98
N THR A 42 1.94 -2.66 -15.66
CA THR A 42 3.27 -2.78 -16.28
C THR A 42 4.34 -2.91 -15.20
N TRP A 43 4.22 -2.16 -14.09
CA TRP A 43 5.10 -2.28 -12.93
C TRP A 43 4.92 -3.61 -12.20
N ARG A 44 3.68 -4.07 -12.02
CA ARG A 44 3.38 -5.39 -11.45
C ARG A 44 4.02 -6.51 -12.26
N LYS A 45 3.88 -6.48 -13.59
CA LYS A 45 4.53 -7.44 -14.50
C LYS A 45 6.05 -7.36 -14.44
N PHE A 46 6.63 -6.17 -14.29
CA PHE A 46 8.07 -6.03 -14.08
C PHE A 46 8.51 -6.74 -12.80
N SER A 47 7.81 -6.54 -11.70
CA SER A 47 8.13 -7.16 -10.42
C SER A 47 7.96 -8.67 -10.46
N PHE A 48 6.97 -9.17 -11.19
CA PHE A 48 6.83 -10.59 -11.51
C PHE A 48 8.07 -11.14 -12.24
N VAL A 49 8.52 -10.48 -13.31
CA VAL A 49 9.73 -10.90 -14.05
C VAL A 49 10.99 -10.79 -13.21
N TRP A 50 11.08 -9.76 -12.38
CA TRP A 50 12.17 -9.57 -11.44
C TRP A 50 12.21 -10.73 -10.42
N SER A 51 11.07 -11.11 -9.84
CA SER A 51 10.97 -12.26 -8.92
C SER A 51 11.45 -13.57 -9.55
N LEU A 52 11.16 -13.82 -10.83
CA LEU A 52 11.64 -15.01 -11.54
C LEU A 52 13.17 -15.13 -11.58
N LEU A 53 13.91 -14.01 -11.54
CA LEU A 53 15.38 -14.05 -11.47
C LEU A 53 15.91 -14.55 -10.13
N HIS A 54 15.11 -14.42 -9.08
CA HIS A 54 15.47 -14.80 -7.72
C HIS A 54 15.08 -16.25 -7.40
N ALA A 55 14.49 -16.98 -8.35
CA ALA A 55 14.21 -18.41 -8.21
C ALA A 55 15.52 -19.19 -8.25
N ASP A 56 15.70 -20.07 -7.26
CA ASP A 56 16.86 -20.95 -7.14
C ASP A 56 16.40 -22.41 -7.17
N ALA A 57 16.15 -22.89 -8.39
CA ALA A 57 15.74 -24.27 -8.62
C ALA A 57 16.79 -25.30 -8.16
N ASN A 58 18.06 -24.91 -8.00
CA ASN A 58 19.10 -25.81 -7.52
C ASN A 58 19.04 -25.96 -5.99
N ARG A 59 18.84 -24.85 -5.26
CA ARG A 59 18.71 -24.86 -3.80
C ARG A 59 17.43 -25.55 -3.34
N PHE A 60 16.34 -25.46 -4.10
CA PHE A 60 15.02 -25.96 -3.70
C PHE A 60 14.51 -27.10 -4.59
N ALA A 61 15.40 -28.01 -5.00
CA ALA A 61 15.02 -29.18 -5.80
C ALA A 61 14.38 -30.29 -4.96
N GLY A 62 14.72 -30.38 -3.66
CA GLY A 62 14.26 -31.41 -2.74
C GLY A 62 13.08 -30.96 -1.89
N ARG A 63 12.25 -31.93 -1.50
CA ARG A 63 11.13 -31.68 -0.57
C ARG A 63 11.59 -31.16 0.79
N GLU A 64 12.72 -31.66 1.29
CA GLU A 64 13.29 -31.24 2.57
C GLU A 64 13.70 -29.75 2.55
N ASP A 65 14.31 -29.27 1.46
CA ASP A 65 14.69 -27.86 1.31
C ASP A 65 13.45 -26.95 1.26
N VAL A 66 12.39 -27.40 0.57
CA VAL A 66 11.11 -26.68 0.50
C VAL A 66 10.40 -26.68 1.87
N ASP A 67 10.38 -27.80 2.58
CA ASP A 67 9.79 -27.90 3.91
C ASP A 67 10.54 -26.98 4.90
N GLY A 68 11.87 -26.91 4.81
CA GLY A 68 12.70 -25.97 5.57
C GLY A 68 12.39 -24.51 5.24
N TRP A 69 12.26 -24.18 3.96
CA TRP A 69 11.88 -22.83 3.51
C TRP A 69 10.50 -22.42 4.04
N GLN A 70 9.52 -23.33 4.03
CA GLN A 70 8.19 -23.06 4.58
C GLN A 70 8.20 -22.90 6.11
N ALA A 71 9.08 -23.63 6.81
CA ALA A 71 9.26 -23.48 8.24
C ALA A 71 9.84 -22.10 8.60
N GLU A 72 10.82 -21.61 7.84
CA GLU A 72 11.36 -20.25 7.99
C GLU A 72 10.28 -19.18 7.80
N ILE A 73 9.45 -19.30 6.75
CA ILE A 73 8.31 -18.39 6.53
C ILE A 73 7.38 -18.35 7.76
N LYS A 74 7.02 -19.50 8.34
CA LYS A 74 6.16 -19.57 9.53
C LYS A 74 6.82 -18.96 10.77
N ASN A 75 8.14 -19.05 10.87
CA ASN A 75 8.89 -18.50 12.00
C ASN A 75 9.03 -16.98 11.92
N ILE A 76 9.15 -16.43 10.71
CA ILE A 76 9.43 -15.01 10.50
C ILE A 76 8.14 -14.20 10.36
N PHE A 77 7.19 -14.66 9.54
CA PHE A 77 6.01 -13.87 9.20
C PHE A 77 4.81 -14.20 10.10
N PRO A 78 3.93 -13.22 10.39
CA PRO A 78 2.66 -13.49 11.07
C PRO A 78 1.83 -14.55 10.34
N GLU A 79 0.97 -15.26 11.08
CA GLU A 79 0.21 -16.41 10.58
C GLU A 79 -0.55 -16.11 9.28
N GLU A 80 -1.24 -14.97 9.20
CA GLU A 80 -2.00 -14.58 8.00
C GLU A 80 -1.11 -14.38 6.76
N MET A 81 0.06 -13.77 6.94
CA MET A 81 1.02 -13.57 5.85
C MET A 81 1.64 -14.90 5.44
N ALA A 82 2.11 -15.69 6.42
CA ALA A 82 2.71 -17.00 6.19
C ALA A 82 1.74 -17.94 5.44
N ALA A 83 0.46 -17.93 5.81
CA ALA A 83 -0.57 -18.72 5.15
C ALA A 83 -0.66 -18.45 3.64
N LYS A 84 -0.46 -17.20 3.20
CA LYS A 84 -0.48 -16.83 1.76
C LYS A 84 0.70 -17.43 0.98
N PHE A 85 1.81 -17.77 1.62
CA PHE A 85 2.92 -18.50 0.99
C PHE A 85 2.72 -20.02 0.98
N ILE A 86 1.99 -20.56 1.96
CA ILE A 86 1.90 -22.00 2.19
C ILE A 86 0.65 -22.62 1.57
N ALA A 87 -0.45 -21.86 1.48
CA ALA A 87 -1.72 -22.32 0.93
C ALA A 87 -1.74 -22.39 -0.61
N VAL A 88 -0.57 -22.41 -1.24
CA VAL A 88 -0.41 -22.46 -2.69
C VAL A 88 -0.52 -23.91 -3.17
N ASN A 89 -1.29 -24.14 -4.23
CA ASN A 89 -1.47 -25.46 -4.82
C ASN A 89 -0.59 -25.63 -6.06
N GLY A 90 0.00 -26.82 -6.23
CA GLY A 90 0.78 -27.18 -7.41
C GLY A 90 2.27 -26.88 -7.28
N ASP A 91 2.99 -27.05 -8.38
CA ASP A 91 4.44 -26.90 -8.41
C ASP A 91 4.84 -25.41 -8.36
N CYS A 92 5.82 -25.10 -7.52
CA CYS A 92 6.32 -23.75 -7.30
C CYS A 92 7.82 -23.65 -7.59
N LEU A 93 8.29 -22.43 -7.85
CA LEU A 93 9.69 -22.05 -7.87
C LEU A 93 9.97 -21.24 -6.61
N TYR A 94 10.99 -21.64 -5.86
CA TYR A 94 11.35 -21.01 -4.59
C TYR A 94 12.64 -20.20 -4.74
N GLY A 95 12.74 -19.14 -3.96
CA GLY A 95 13.91 -18.29 -3.87
C GLY A 95 14.16 -17.87 -2.43
N LEU A 96 15.44 -17.78 -2.07
CA LEU A 96 15.89 -17.22 -0.80
C LEU A 96 17.19 -16.44 -1.04
N SER A 97 17.15 -15.14 -0.80
CA SER A 97 18.33 -14.27 -0.82
C SER A 97 18.54 -13.68 0.56
N GLU A 98 19.76 -13.86 1.06
CA GLU A 98 20.16 -13.44 2.41
C GLU A 98 21.44 -12.59 2.28
N PRO A 99 21.36 -11.34 1.77
CA PRO A 99 22.53 -10.46 1.75
C PRO A 99 23.11 -10.31 3.14
N LYS A 100 24.43 -10.50 3.24
CA LYS A 100 25.17 -10.45 4.50
C LYS A 100 26.10 -9.25 4.54
N ASP A 101 26.33 -8.76 5.74
CA ASP A 101 27.33 -7.73 6.02
C ASP A 101 28.76 -8.27 5.99
N TYR A 102 29.73 -7.43 6.37
CA TYR A 102 31.14 -7.82 6.48
C TYR A 102 31.44 -8.83 7.60
N HIS A 103 30.51 -9.02 8.53
CA HIS A 103 30.61 -9.94 9.66
C HIS A 103 29.84 -11.26 9.43
N ASP A 104 29.40 -11.51 8.18
CA ASP A 104 28.60 -12.68 7.78
C ASP A 104 27.22 -12.76 8.46
N GLN A 105 26.70 -11.62 8.94
CA GLN A 105 25.35 -11.50 9.48
C GLN A 105 24.38 -11.10 8.38
N VAL A 106 23.22 -11.75 8.34
CA VAL A 106 22.17 -11.42 7.38
C VAL A 106 21.58 -10.05 7.70
N GLU A 107 21.50 -9.17 6.70
CA GLU A 107 20.92 -7.83 6.87
C GLU A 107 19.45 -7.81 6.45
N ILE A 108 19.12 -8.56 5.40
CA ILE A 108 17.78 -8.68 4.84
C ILE A 108 17.56 -10.15 4.46
N GLU A 109 16.40 -10.71 4.78
CA GLU A 109 15.95 -12.01 4.26
C GLU A 109 14.86 -11.78 3.23
N GLN A 110 15.07 -12.29 2.03
CA GLN A 110 14.16 -12.16 0.90
C GLN A 110 13.68 -13.54 0.49
N PHE A 111 12.41 -13.80 0.74
CA PHE A 111 11.72 -15.02 0.38
C PHE A 111 10.91 -14.79 -0.89
N MET A 112 10.99 -15.72 -1.81
CA MET A 112 10.23 -15.64 -3.05
C MET A 112 9.62 -17.00 -3.38
N LEU A 113 8.36 -16.96 -3.80
CA LEU A 113 7.65 -18.08 -4.39
C LEU A 113 6.98 -17.62 -5.68
N VAL A 114 7.15 -18.37 -6.76
CA VAL A 114 6.36 -18.22 -7.99
C VAL A 114 5.69 -19.55 -8.33
N GLU A 115 4.38 -19.55 -8.48
CA GLU A 115 3.63 -20.68 -9.02
C GLU A 115 4.08 -21.00 -10.45
N GLN A 116 4.43 -22.26 -10.78
CA GLN A 116 4.93 -22.59 -12.11
C GLN A 116 3.90 -22.32 -13.22
N GLU A 117 2.61 -22.53 -12.93
CA GLU A 117 1.52 -22.22 -13.85
C GLU A 117 1.45 -20.73 -14.18
N ALA A 118 1.79 -19.86 -13.22
CA ALA A 118 1.81 -18.42 -13.40
C ALA A 118 2.91 -17.93 -14.35
N VAL A 119 3.92 -18.75 -14.64
CA VAL A 119 4.99 -18.44 -15.60
C VAL A 119 4.54 -18.60 -17.06
N ARG A 120 3.42 -19.30 -17.30
CA ARG A 120 2.92 -19.48 -18.66
C ARG A 120 2.40 -18.14 -19.22
N PRO A 121 2.68 -17.82 -20.51
CA PRO A 121 2.15 -16.60 -21.11
C PRO A 121 0.62 -16.51 -20.96
N PRO A 122 0.06 -15.34 -20.57
CA PRO A 122 0.70 -14.01 -20.52
C PRO A 122 1.49 -13.68 -19.24
N GLY A 123 1.63 -14.61 -18.31
CA GLY A 123 2.18 -14.38 -16.97
C GLY A 123 1.09 -13.94 -16.00
N GLU A 124 0.82 -14.76 -14.97
CA GLU A 124 -0.16 -14.43 -13.94
C GLU A 124 0.53 -13.81 -12.73
N THR A 125 0.44 -12.50 -12.60
CA THR A 125 1.17 -11.77 -11.56
C THR A 125 0.70 -12.09 -10.13
N SER A 126 -0.55 -12.57 -9.98
CA SER A 126 -1.06 -13.02 -8.68
C SER A 126 -0.44 -14.33 -8.21
N GLY A 127 0.27 -15.08 -9.06
CA GLY A 127 0.97 -16.30 -8.67
C GLY A 127 2.34 -16.08 -8.01
N VAL A 128 2.70 -14.84 -7.67
CA VAL A 128 3.94 -14.50 -6.96
C VAL A 128 3.65 -14.18 -5.50
N ARG A 129 4.51 -14.67 -4.61
CA ARG A 129 4.58 -14.24 -3.21
C ARG A 129 5.99 -13.74 -2.94
N PHE A 130 6.11 -12.55 -2.38
CA PHE A 130 7.40 -11.95 -2.02
C PHE A 130 7.38 -11.53 -0.56
N GLY A 131 8.34 -12.03 0.22
CA GLY A 131 8.52 -11.68 1.63
C GLY A 131 9.87 -11.05 1.82
N CYS A 132 9.94 -9.94 2.55
CA CYS A 132 11.17 -9.25 2.87
C CYS A 132 11.19 -8.89 4.35
N CYS A 133 12.16 -9.44 5.09
CA CYS A 133 12.38 -9.13 6.49
C CYS A 133 13.71 -8.38 6.64
N LEU A 134 13.66 -7.17 7.17
CA LEU A 134 14.84 -6.38 7.52
C LEU A 134 15.23 -6.62 8.98
N ASP A 135 16.51 -6.84 9.24
CA ASP A 135 17.05 -6.73 10.60
C ASP A 135 17.28 -5.25 10.97
N ASP A 136 16.34 -4.68 11.71
CA ASP A 136 16.37 -3.32 12.25
C ASP A 136 16.54 -3.28 13.78
N SER A 137 17.19 -4.31 14.33
CA SER A 137 17.53 -4.34 15.76
C SER A 137 18.33 -3.09 16.16
N GLU A 138 18.25 -2.71 17.44
CA GLU A 138 18.88 -1.49 17.96
C GLU A 138 20.37 -1.41 17.62
N LEU A 139 21.09 -2.53 17.79
CA LEU A 139 22.50 -2.65 17.43
C LEU A 139 22.75 -2.35 15.95
N ARG A 140 21.92 -2.89 15.05
CA ARG A 140 22.04 -2.65 13.61
C ARG A 140 21.77 -1.21 13.24
N ARG A 141 20.76 -0.57 13.86
CA ARG A 141 20.42 0.84 13.57
C ARG A 141 21.54 1.83 13.89
N GLU A 142 22.43 1.47 14.81
CA GLU A 142 23.60 2.29 15.18
C GLU A 142 24.79 2.12 14.21
N GLU A 143 24.76 1.13 13.33
CA GLU A 143 25.84 0.88 12.36
C GLU A 143 25.82 1.93 11.22
N ASP A 144 27.00 2.41 10.83
CA ASP A 144 27.16 3.36 9.72
C ASP A 144 26.54 2.86 8.40
N GLY A 145 26.52 1.54 8.19
CA GLY A 145 25.98 0.89 7.00
C GLY A 145 24.46 0.77 6.96
N PHE A 146 23.76 0.87 8.09
CA PHE A 146 22.33 0.57 8.18
C PHE A 146 21.48 1.46 7.28
N ARG A 147 21.83 2.75 7.16
CA ARG A 147 21.11 3.68 6.26
C ARG A 147 21.14 3.23 4.80
N LEU A 148 22.22 2.59 4.36
CA LEU A 148 22.33 2.04 3.01
C LEU A 148 21.40 0.85 2.83
N VAL A 149 21.37 -0.07 3.81
CA VAL A 149 20.49 -1.23 3.83
C VAL A 149 19.03 -0.81 3.85
N TRP A 150 18.67 0.12 4.73
CA TRP A 150 17.33 0.73 4.82
C TRP A 150 16.88 1.35 3.49
N ASN A 151 17.74 2.14 2.84
CA ASN A 151 17.44 2.70 1.52
C ASN A 151 17.26 1.61 0.46
N GLY A 152 18.05 0.53 0.53
CA GLY A 152 17.90 -0.64 -0.32
C GLY A 152 16.56 -1.36 -0.11
N TYR A 153 16.17 -1.55 1.15
CA TYR A 153 14.89 -2.13 1.57
C TYR A 153 13.70 -1.31 1.06
N LEU A 154 13.70 0.02 1.24
CA LEU A 154 12.64 0.89 0.73
C LEU A 154 12.58 0.92 -0.80
N ARG A 155 13.74 0.88 -1.47
CA ARG A 155 13.76 0.78 -2.94
C ARG A 155 13.16 -0.54 -3.41
N LEU A 156 13.45 -1.63 -2.71
CA LEU A 156 12.89 -2.95 -2.99
C LEU A 156 11.37 -2.96 -2.76
N PHE A 157 10.90 -2.31 -1.69
CA PHE A 157 9.48 -2.08 -1.44
C PHE A 157 8.81 -1.36 -2.62
N ASN A 158 9.37 -0.25 -3.09
CA ASN A 158 8.83 0.50 -4.22
C ASN A 158 8.75 -0.31 -5.52
N LEU A 159 9.63 -1.30 -5.69
CA LEU A 159 9.59 -2.23 -6.81
C LEU A 159 8.45 -3.23 -6.64
N CYS A 160 8.37 -3.87 -5.47
CA CYS A 160 7.43 -4.97 -5.22
C CYS A 160 6.02 -4.53 -4.81
N GLN A 161 5.78 -3.25 -4.47
CA GLN A 161 4.49 -2.73 -3.96
C GLN A 161 3.30 -2.99 -4.89
N PHE A 162 3.55 -3.22 -6.19
CA PHE A 162 2.50 -3.49 -7.16
C PHE A 162 2.08 -4.96 -7.20
N LEU A 163 2.85 -5.87 -6.58
CA LEU A 163 2.47 -7.28 -6.45
C LEU A 163 1.37 -7.42 -5.39
N PRO A 164 0.35 -8.26 -5.63
CA PRO A 164 -0.75 -8.44 -4.70
C PRO A 164 -0.32 -9.08 -3.37
N HIS A 165 0.80 -9.81 -3.38
CA HIS A 165 1.29 -10.55 -2.22
C HIS A 165 2.77 -10.25 -1.97
N ALA A 166 3.08 -8.97 -1.75
CA ALA A 166 4.37 -8.51 -1.30
C ALA A 166 4.29 -8.05 0.17
N TYR A 167 5.05 -8.71 1.05
CA TYR A 167 5.07 -8.46 2.48
C TYR A 167 6.44 -7.95 2.90
N PHE A 168 6.46 -6.77 3.51
CA PHE A 168 7.66 -6.09 3.98
C PHE A 168 7.54 -5.87 5.48
N VAL A 169 8.40 -6.52 6.24
CA VAL A 169 8.40 -6.52 7.70
C VAL A 169 9.81 -6.20 8.23
N THR A 170 9.88 -5.75 9.47
CA THR A 170 11.14 -5.58 10.19
C THR A 170 11.18 -6.46 11.43
N ARG A 171 12.38 -6.88 11.86
CA ARG A 171 12.57 -7.75 13.03
C ARG A 171 11.98 -7.12 14.28
N GLU A 172 12.18 -5.82 14.48
CA GLU A 172 11.63 -5.09 15.62
C GLU A 172 10.10 -4.94 15.52
N GLY A 173 9.56 -4.69 14.32
CA GLY A 173 8.12 -4.67 14.09
C GLY A 173 7.45 -6.01 14.40
N LEU A 174 8.07 -7.12 13.99
CA LEU A 174 7.62 -8.48 14.31
C LEU A 174 7.66 -8.74 15.81
N ARG A 175 8.74 -8.33 16.49
CA ARG A 175 8.87 -8.45 17.96
C ARG A 175 7.78 -7.69 18.70
N GLN A 176 7.41 -6.52 18.20
CA GLN A 176 6.34 -5.68 18.74
C GLN A 176 4.94 -6.10 18.28
N ARG A 177 4.82 -7.09 17.39
CA ARG A 177 3.54 -7.58 16.84
C ARG A 177 2.71 -6.50 16.15
N VAL A 178 3.36 -5.51 15.53
CA VAL A 178 2.65 -4.40 14.85
C VAL A 178 1.88 -4.88 13.62
N TYR A 179 2.27 -6.04 13.07
CA TYR A 179 1.68 -6.61 11.86
C TYR A 179 0.48 -7.53 12.12
N ASP A 180 0.25 -7.96 13.37
CA ASP A 180 -0.83 -8.91 13.72
C ASP A 180 -2.23 -8.32 13.49
N ARG A 181 -2.35 -6.99 13.37
CA ARG A 181 -3.61 -6.28 13.15
C ARG A 181 -3.86 -5.91 11.69
N LEU A 182 -2.90 -6.17 10.80
CA LEU A 182 -3.07 -5.84 9.40
C LEU A 182 -4.07 -6.81 8.78
N LYS A 183 -5.29 -6.33 8.51
CA LYS A 183 -6.25 -7.06 7.67
C LYS A 183 -5.65 -7.16 6.27
N LEU A 184 -5.18 -8.35 5.89
CA LEU A 184 -4.72 -8.60 4.53
C LEU A 184 -5.95 -8.59 3.62
N LEU A 185 -6.18 -7.46 2.93
CA LEU A 185 -7.24 -7.34 1.93
C LEU A 185 -7.02 -8.41 0.86
N ASP A 186 -8.00 -9.28 0.68
CA ASP A 186 -8.02 -10.19 -0.48
C ASP A 186 -8.34 -9.39 -1.75
N ASP A 187 -7.79 -9.82 -2.87
CA ASP A 187 -7.94 -9.18 -4.20
C ASP A 187 -9.41 -9.05 -4.67
N SER A 188 -10.38 -9.59 -3.94
CA SER A 188 -11.81 -9.56 -4.27
C SER A 188 -12.53 -8.25 -3.94
N ILE A 189 -11.91 -7.29 -3.24
CA ILE A 189 -12.61 -6.07 -2.78
C ILE A 189 -12.42 -4.87 -3.72
N ARG A 190 -11.78 -5.03 -4.89
CA ARG A 190 -11.65 -3.92 -5.87
C ARG A 190 -12.87 -3.68 -6.75
N GLU A 191 -13.97 -4.41 -6.56
CA GLU A 191 -15.24 -4.15 -7.27
C GLU A 191 -16.43 -4.22 -6.32
N THR A 192 -16.69 -3.18 -5.52
CA THR A 192 -18.07 -2.72 -5.19
C THR A 192 -18.04 -1.45 -4.33
N ALA A 193 -17.63 -0.32 -4.92
CA ALA A 193 -18.11 0.98 -4.43
C ALA A 193 -19.55 1.13 -4.95
N GLY A 194 -20.53 0.67 -4.17
CA GLY A 194 -21.92 0.66 -4.58
C GLY A 194 -22.85 -0.14 -3.67
N ALA A 195 -22.73 0.04 -2.36
CA ALA A 195 -23.76 -0.42 -1.43
C ALA A 195 -23.83 0.53 -0.23
N THR A 196 -24.86 1.39 -0.21
CA THR A 196 -25.28 2.18 0.96
C THR A 196 -25.62 1.24 2.11
N THR A 197 -24.61 0.92 2.91
CA THR A 197 -24.76 0.43 4.27
C THR A 197 -24.33 1.57 5.17
N GLN A 198 -25.05 1.82 6.27
CA GLN A 198 -24.60 2.83 7.24
C GLN A 198 -23.14 2.52 7.64
N PRO A 199 -22.24 3.53 7.62
CA PRO A 199 -20.85 3.33 7.99
C PRO A 199 -20.78 2.76 9.41
N GLY A 200 -20.11 1.61 9.57
CA GLY A 200 -19.87 1.06 10.89
C GLY A 200 -18.92 1.94 11.71
N TRP A 201 -18.87 1.72 13.02
CA TRP A 201 -17.96 2.41 13.95
C TRP A 201 -16.49 2.40 13.50
N GLU A 202 -16.05 1.34 12.81
CA GLU A 202 -14.68 1.24 12.26
C GLU A 202 -14.38 2.35 11.23
N ALA A 203 -15.31 2.68 10.34
CA ALA A 203 -15.10 3.68 9.30
C ALA A 203 -14.97 5.11 9.87
N TRP A 204 -15.67 5.41 10.97
CA TRP A 204 -15.54 6.68 11.68
C TRP A 204 -14.19 6.84 12.37
N ASN A 205 -13.58 5.75 12.85
CA ASN A 205 -12.24 5.81 13.42
C ASN A 205 -11.17 6.06 12.36
N GLU A 206 -11.30 5.49 11.16
CA GLU A 206 -10.37 5.76 10.05
C GLU A 206 -10.34 7.26 9.72
N VAL A 207 -11.50 7.92 9.65
CA VAL A 207 -11.59 9.37 9.47
C VAL A 207 -10.93 10.14 10.62
N LYS A 208 -11.09 9.69 11.87
CA LYS A 208 -10.42 10.30 13.03
C LYS A 208 -8.90 10.17 12.96
N GLU A 209 -8.39 9.03 12.52
CA GLU A 209 -6.94 8.82 12.36
C GLU A 209 -6.33 9.73 11.30
N MET A 210 -7.13 10.14 10.30
CA MET A 210 -6.72 11.05 9.22
C MET A 210 -6.89 12.54 9.55
N THR A 211 -7.57 12.88 10.66
CA THR A 211 -7.91 14.26 11.02
C THR A 211 -7.29 14.68 12.35
N ALA A 212 -7.15 15.99 12.57
CA ALA A 212 -6.63 16.52 13.82
C ALA A 212 -7.53 16.13 15.02
N GLU A 213 -6.92 15.85 16.18
CA GLU A 213 -7.63 15.48 17.43
C GLU A 213 -8.74 16.46 17.82
N THR A 214 -8.58 17.75 17.46
CA THR A 214 -9.59 18.80 17.69
C THR A 214 -10.92 18.54 16.98
N LEU A 215 -10.94 17.72 15.92
CA LEU A 215 -12.15 17.36 15.17
C LEU A 215 -12.83 16.09 15.71
N HIS A 216 -12.17 15.32 16.57
CA HIS A 216 -12.69 14.01 16.98
C HIS A 216 -14.03 14.11 17.71
N GLY A 217 -14.19 15.13 18.57
CA GLY A 217 -15.47 15.38 19.25
C GLY A 217 -16.60 15.81 18.30
N LEU A 218 -16.27 16.54 17.23
CA LEU A 218 -17.23 16.87 16.17
C LEU A 218 -17.63 15.60 15.40
N LEU A 219 -16.66 14.77 15.02
CA LEU A 219 -16.90 13.50 14.31
C LEU A 219 -17.75 12.53 15.14
N ASP A 220 -17.52 12.45 16.45
CA ASP A 220 -18.39 11.70 17.37
C ASP A 220 -19.82 12.23 17.33
N THR A 221 -19.99 13.54 17.44
CA THR A 221 -21.32 14.18 17.40
C THR A 221 -22.03 13.91 16.07
N LEU A 222 -21.33 14.04 14.94
CA LEU A 222 -21.90 13.77 13.62
C LEU A 222 -22.32 12.30 13.48
N SER A 223 -21.49 11.37 13.95
CA SER A 223 -21.79 9.94 13.96
C SER A 223 -23.01 9.60 14.84
N GLU A 224 -23.15 10.22 16.01
CA GLU A 224 -24.29 10.02 16.91
C GLU A 224 -25.61 10.55 16.34
N HIS A 225 -25.52 11.49 15.39
CA HIS A 225 -26.65 12.14 14.73
C HIS A 225 -26.91 11.63 13.30
N ASP A 226 -26.49 10.40 13.00
CA ASP A 226 -26.76 9.71 11.73
C ASP A 226 -26.28 10.50 10.48
N TRP A 227 -25.24 11.32 10.60
CA TRP A 227 -24.62 11.92 9.43
C TRP A 227 -23.99 10.84 8.54
N PRO A 228 -23.98 11.03 7.21
CA PRO A 228 -23.11 10.22 6.35
C PRO A 228 -21.64 10.42 6.75
N LEU A 229 -20.81 9.42 6.47
CA LEU A 229 -19.38 9.53 6.71
C LEU A 229 -18.79 10.65 5.82
N PRO A 230 -18.04 11.62 6.39
CA PRO A 230 -17.33 12.59 5.57
C PRO A 230 -16.11 11.95 4.90
N GLU A 231 -15.70 12.55 3.78
CA GLU A 231 -14.37 12.38 3.22
C GLU A 231 -13.42 13.40 3.87
N ALA A 232 -12.31 12.92 4.44
CA ALA A 232 -11.27 13.77 5.03
C ALA A 232 -10.24 14.19 3.97
N GLY A 233 -9.92 15.49 3.91
CA GLY A 233 -8.97 16.04 2.95
C GLY A 233 -9.47 15.99 1.50
N PHE A 234 -10.75 16.32 1.28
CA PHE A 234 -11.40 16.26 -0.02
C PHE A 234 -10.80 17.26 -1.01
N GLU A 235 -10.57 16.80 -2.24
CA GLU A 235 -10.06 17.61 -3.35
C GLU A 235 -11.15 17.81 -4.42
N LEU A 236 -11.60 19.06 -4.61
CA LEU A 236 -12.51 19.40 -5.69
C LEU A 236 -11.74 19.52 -7.00
N THR A 237 -12.16 18.77 -8.02
CA THR A 237 -11.51 18.75 -9.33
C THR A 237 -12.35 19.43 -10.42
N ASP A 238 -11.68 19.96 -11.44
CA ASP A 238 -12.33 20.49 -12.63
C ASP A 238 -12.66 19.39 -13.67
N SER A 239 -13.26 19.77 -14.79
CA SER A 239 -13.60 18.85 -15.89
C SER A 239 -12.39 18.11 -16.53
N ARG A 240 -11.15 18.51 -16.21
CA ARG A 240 -9.91 17.91 -16.68
C ARG A 240 -9.24 17.05 -15.60
N GLY A 241 -9.83 16.98 -14.41
CA GLY A 241 -9.27 16.26 -13.25
C GLY A 241 -8.20 17.04 -12.49
N GLU A 242 -8.04 18.34 -12.75
CA GLU A 242 -7.11 19.18 -11.99
C GLU A 242 -7.75 19.61 -10.67
N ILE A 243 -7.00 19.55 -9.57
CA ILE A 243 -7.46 19.96 -8.24
C ILE A 243 -7.51 21.49 -8.20
N ILE A 244 -8.70 22.03 -7.91
CA ILE A 244 -8.97 23.47 -7.91
C ILE A 244 -9.33 24.02 -6.53
N ALA A 245 -9.62 23.16 -5.56
CA ALA A 245 -9.89 23.50 -4.17
C ALA A 245 -9.76 22.28 -3.25
N SER A 246 -9.50 22.50 -1.96
CA SER A 246 -9.48 21.46 -0.94
C SER A 246 -10.37 21.81 0.26
N ALA A 247 -10.88 20.78 0.94
CA ALA A 247 -11.64 20.90 2.17
C ALA A 247 -11.24 19.82 3.17
N GLU A 248 -11.06 20.19 4.44
CA GLU A 248 -10.78 19.25 5.51
C GLU A 248 -11.82 18.13 5.64
N LEU A 249 -13.11 18.46 5.60
CA LEU A 249 -14.20 17.46 5.60
C LEU A 249 -15.22 17.79 4.52
N ALA A 250 -15.62 16.81 3.71
CA ALA A 250 -16.64 17.01 2.70
C ALA A 250 -17.64 15.86 2.61
N TRP A 251 -18.84 16.20 2.15
CA TRP A 251 -19.91 15.26 1.81
C TRP A 251 -20.36 15.54 0.38
N GLU A 252 -19.83 14.75 -0.56
CA GLU A 252 -20.06 14.99 -1.98
C GLU A 252 -21.53 14.91 -2.38
N GLU A 253 -22.24 13.90 -1.88
CA GLU A 253 -23.67 13.71 -2.14
C GLU A 253 -24.53 14.86 -1.58
N LEU A 254 -24.09 15.48 -0.47
CA LEU A 254 -24.79 16.61 0.16
C LEU A 254 -24.35 17.97 -0.41
N LYS A 255 -23.33 17.97 -1.27
CA LYS A 255 -22.58 19.15 -1.72
C LYS A 255 -22.31 20.08 -0.54
N MET A 256 -21.64 19.55 0.47
CA MET A 256 -21.27 20.28 1.70
C MET A 256 -19.79 20.10 2.02
N ALA A 257 -19.11 21.18 2.40
CA ALA A 257 -17.70 21.16 2.77
C ALA A 257 -17.45 21.99 4.04
N PHE A 258 -16.65 21.47 4.95
CA PHE A 258 -16.13 22.19 6.12
C PHE A 258 -14.64 22.48 5.91
N LEU A 259 -14.28 23.76 6.01
CA LEU A 259 -12.96 24.27 5.64
C LEU A 259 -12.23 24.81 6.87
N TRP A 260 -10.92 24.55 6.94
CA TRP A 260 -10.05 25.28 7.84
C TRP A 260 -9.89 26.74 7.42
N LYS A 261 -9.40 27.57 8.34
CA LYS A 261 -9.16 29.00 8.08
C LYS A 261 -8.28 29.22 6.85
N ASP A 262 -7.26 28.39 6.67
CA ASP A 262 -6.31 28.51 5.56
C ASP A 262 -6.88 27.95 4.24
N GLU A 263 -8.02 27.27 4.28
CA GLU A 263 -8.74 26.76 3.10
C GLU A 263 -9.88 27.69 2.68
N LEU A 264 -10.29 28.66 3.50
CA LEU A 264 -11.41 29.57 3.20
C LEU A 264 -11.21 30.38 1.91
N ASP A 265 -9.97 30.52 1.43
CA ASP A 265 -9.66 31.09 0.11
C ASP A 265 -10.32 30.29 -1.04
N TYR A 266 -10.69 29.03 -0.81
CA TYR A 266 -11.40 28.17 -1.76
C TYR A 266 -12.93 28.24 -1.65
N GLN A 267 -13.48 29.03 -0.73
CA GLN A 267 -14.93 29.11 -0.51
C GLN A 267 -15.68 29.44 -1.82
N ASP A 268 -15.25 30.48 -2.52
CA ASP A 268 -15.89 30.90 -3.78
C ASP A 268 -15.85 29.79 -4.84
N THR A 269 -14.76 29.02 -4.90
CA THR A 269 -14.61 27.89 -5.85
C THR A 269 -15.63 26.78 -5.57
N PHE A 270 -15.81 26.41 -4.29
CA PHE A 270 -16.80 25.44 -3.87
C PHE A 270 -18.23 25.94 -4.12
N GLU A 271 -18.53 27.18 -3.76
CA GLU A 271 -19.86 27.77 -3.96
C GLU A 271 -20.24 27.87 -5.45
N LEU A 272 -19.28 28.25 -6.31
CA LEU A 272 -19.47 28.22 -7.77
C LEU A 272 -19.74 26.81 -8.31
N ALA A 273 -19.16 25.80 -7.67
CA ALA A 273 -19.42 24.38 -7.95
C ALA A 273 -20.71 23.85 -7.30
N GLY A 274 -21.50 24.71 -6.66
CA GLY A 274 -22.80 24.37 -6.07
C GLY A 274 -22.72 23.78 -4.67
N TRP A 275 -21.59 23.93 -3.97
CA TRP A 275 -21.41 23.44 -2.62
C TRP A 275 -21.80 24.48 -1.57
N ARG A 276 -22.26 24.01 -0.41
CA ARG A 276 -22.39 24.81 0.80
C ARG A 276 -21.13 24.67 1.63
N VAL A 277 -20.53 25.80 1.96
CA VAL A 277 -19.25 25.87 2.67
C VAL A 277 -19.47 26.40 4.08
N TYR A 278 -18.85 25.77 5.06
CA TYR A 278 -18.84 26.25 6.44
C TYR A 278 -17.42 26.25 7.00
N SER A 279 -17.09 27.28 7.78
CA SER A 279 -15.81 27.33 8.49
C SER A 279 -15.82 26.36 9.66
N LEU A 280 -14.80 25.49 9.75
CA LEU A 280 -14.62 24.57 10.88
C LEU A 280 -14.57 25.30 12.23
N ALA A 281 -14.01 26.51 12.28
CA ALA A 281 -14.00 27.29 13.51
C ALA A 281 -15.42 27.62 14.02
N ALA A 282 -16.37 27.86 13.11
CA ALA A 282 -17.75 28.16 13.47
C ALA A 282 -18.53 26.88 13.82
N VAL A 283 -18.26 25.79 13.10
CA VAL A 283 -18.86 24.48 13.38
C VAL A 283 -18.40 23.94 14.73
N LEU A 284 -17.12 24.06 15.06
CA LEU A 284 -16.58 23.63 16.36
C LEU A 284 -17.08 24.47 17.54
N ASP A 285 -17.34 25.75 17.33
CA ASP A 285 -17.88 26.64 18.37
C ASP A 285 -19.35 26.30 18.71
N ASN A 286 -20.13 25.91 17.70
CA ASN A 286 -21.54 25.55 17.89
C ASN A 286 -22.02 24.37 17.01
N PRO A 287 -21.57 23.12 17.28
CA PRO A 287 -21.89 21.96 16.42
C PRO A 287 -23.39 21.74 16.25
N ALA A 288 -24.17 21.99 17.30
CA ALA A 288 -25.62 21.76 17.35
C ALA A 288 -26.42 22.55 16.30
N GLU A 289 -25.92 23.70 15.85
CA GLU A 289 -26.56 24.50 14.80
C GLU A 289 -26.45 23.84 13.41
N TYR A 290 -25.40 23.04 13.21
CA TYR A 290 -25.10 22.42 11.93
C TYR A 290 -25.71 21.03 11.81
N ILE A 291 -25.92 20.31 12.92
CA ILE A 291 -26.53 18.95 12.92
C ILE A 291 -27.83 18.82 12.09
N PRO A 292 -28.79 19.76 12.12
CA PRO A 292 -30.03 19.64 11.35
C PRO A 292 -29.85 19.69 9.83
N LEU A 293 -28.67 20.11 9.33
CA LEU A 293 -28.45 20.34 7.89
C LEU A 293 -28.58 19.09 7.03
N VAL A 294 -28.37 17.89 7.59
CA VAL A 294 -28.57 16.61 6.88
C VAL A 294 -30.05 16.22 6.77
N HIS A 295 -30.87 16.60 7.73
CA HIS A 295 -32.30 16.27 7.73
C HIS A 295 -33.17 17.25 6.92
N GLY A 296 -32.63 18.41 6.54
CA GLY A 296 -33.32 19.43 5.75
C GLY A 296 -33.30 19.24 4.23
N LEU A 297 -32.66 18.18 3.71
CA LEU A 297 -32.42 17.97 2.28
C LEU A 297 -33.31 16.88 1.64
N GLY A 298 -34.18 16.26 2.44
CA GLY A 298 -35.22 15.34 1.98
C GLY A 298 -36.57 16.02 1.89
N GLY A 299 -36.77 16.88 0.89
CA GLY A 299 -38.03 17.55 0.58
C GLY A 299 -38.18 17.78 -0.91
#